data_AF-A0AAV5NEE2-F1
#
_entry.id   AF-A0AAV5NEE2-F1
#
_cell.length_a   1.000
_cell.length_b   1.000
_cell.length_c   1.000
_cell.angle_alpha   90.00
_cell.angle_beta   90.00
_cell.angle_gamma   90.00
#
_symmetry.space_group_name_H-M   'P 1'
#
loop_
_entity.id
_entity.type
_entity.pdbx_description
1 polymer ?
#
loop_
_entity_poly.entity_id
_entity_poly.type
_entity_poly.pdbx_seq_one_letter_code
_entity_poly.pdbx_strand_id
1 'polypeptide(L)'
;MADEWKLKEDGNLDISSVTGFRAVVIQDGAVVLQVKAATSPEHYPAGDKLEQFSLSPQTAAELGRDLLDAAQVLLQKPEGEMH
;
A
#
# COMPACT_ATOMS: atom_id res chain seq x y z
N MET A 1 16.94 15.80 2.61
CA MET A 1 15.70 16.34 2.01
C MET A 1 14.65 15.26 2.18
N ALA A 2 13.48 15.59 2.70
CA ALA A 2 12.46 14.61 3.02
C ALA A 2 11.91 14.02 1.71
N ASP A 3 11.91 12.69 1.59
CA ASP A 3 11.25 11.97 0.51
C ASP A 3 9.75 12.27 0.59
N GLU A 4 9.32 13.28 -0.14
CA GLU A 4 7.92 13.62 -0.31
C GLU A 4 7.28 12.49 -1.11
N TRP A 5 6.41 11.72 -0.45
CA TRP A 5 5.45 10.88 -1.14
C TRP A 5 4.81 11.76 -2.22
N LYS A 6 4.87 11.33 -3.48
CA LYS A 6 4.16 12.01 -4.55
C LYS A 6 2.68 11.81 -4.29
N LEU A 7 2.08 12.75 -3.58
CA LEU A 7 0.64 12.88 -3.52
C LEU A 7 0.19 13.17 -4.96
N LYS A 8 -0.85 12.47 -5.40
CA LYS A 8 -1.62 12.86 -6.57
C LYS A 8 -2.19 14.26 -6.35
N GLU A 9 -2.60 14.94 -7.41
CA GLU A 9 -3.16 16.29 -7.34
C GLU A 9 -4.42 16.38 -6.45
N ASP A 10 -5.07 15.25 -6.17
CA ASP A 10 -6.22 15.12 -5.26
C ASP A 10 -5.82 14.95 -3.78
N GLY A 11 -4.53 14.98 -3.46
CA GLY A 11 -4.01 14.77 -2.10
C GLY A 11 -3.95 13.30 -1.68
N ASN A 12 -4.29 12.36 -2.56
CA ASN A 12 -4.16 10.93 -2.27
C ASN A 12 -2.74 10.45 -2.57
N LEU A 13 -2.31 9.44 -1.83
CA LEU A 13 -1.01 8.81 -2.05
C LEU A 13 -0.96 8.17 -3.45
N ASP A 14 0.07 8.47 -4.25
CA ASP A 14 0.26 7.78 -5.53
C ASP A 14 0.84 6.37 -5.33
N ILE A 15 -0.06 5.41 -5.13
CA ILE A 15 0.26 3.99 -4.96
C ILE A 15 0.50 3.25 -6.28
N SER A 16 0.47 3.92 -7.44
CA SER A 16 0.78 3.29 -8.75
C SER A 16 2.20 2.71 -8.80
N SER A 17 3.05 3.20 -7.91
CA SER A 17 4.43 2.76 -7.72
C SER A 17 4.57 1.53 -6.83
N VAL A 18 3.53 1.06 -6.13
CA VAL A 18 3.65 -0.09 -5.22
C VAL A 18 3.85 -1.38 -6.02
N THR A 19 5.01 -2.01 -5.85
CA THR A 19 5.40 -3.24 -6.54
C THR A 19 5.26 -4.49 -5.67
N GLY A 20 5.08 -4.32 -4.36
CA GLY A 20 4.81 -5.43 -3.47
C GLY A 20 4.52 -4.99 -2.05
N PHE A 21 3.94 -5.89 -1.26
CA PHE A 21 3.73 -5.69 0.16
C PHE A 21 3.87 -7.01 0.92
N ARG A 22 4.14 -6.93 2.22
CA ARG A 22 4.19 -8.08 3.13
C ARG A 22 3.71 -7.68 4.52
N ALA A 23 2.83 -8.48 5.11
CA ALA A 23 2.45 -8.37 6.51
C ALA A 23 3.13 -9.50 7.32
N VAL A 24 3.72 -9.16 8.48
CA VAL A 24 4.41 -10.10 9.36
C VAL A 24 3.98 -9.86 10.80
N VAL A 25 3.66 -10.93 11.53
CA VAL A 25 3.42 -10.87 12.98
C VAL A 25 4.75 -10.98 13.71
N ILE A 26 5.02 -10.07 14.64
CA ILE A 26 6.20 -10.12 15.50
C ILE A 26 5.77 -10.58 16.90
N GLN A 27 6.60 -11.37 17.56
CA GLN A 27 6.31 -12.05 18.83
C GLN A 27 5.79 -11.12 19.95
N ASP A 28 6.09 -9.82 19.89
CA ASP A 28 5.70 -8.81 20.89
C ASP A 28 4.30 -8.19 20.66
N GLY A 29 3.44 -8.85 19.88
CA GLY A 29 2.06 -8.41 19.68
C GLY A 29 1.91 -7.20 18.73
N ALA A 30 2.90 -6.96 17.88
CA ALA A 30 2.84 -5.98 16.81
C ALA A 30 2.73 -6.67 15.45
N VAL A 31 2.03 -6.00 14.52
CA VAL A 31 1.98 -6.40 13.11
C VAL A 31 2.83 -5.43 12.32
N VAL A 32 3.76 -5.93 11.52
CA VAL A 32 4.56 -5.11 10.62
C VAL A 32 4.05 -5.22 9.20
N LEU A 33 3.75 -4.07 8.59
CA LEU A 33 3.46 -3.94 7.17
C LEU A 33 4.69 -3.38 6.45
N GLN A 34 5.21 -4.13 5.50
CA GLN A 34 6.26 -3.70 4.59
C GLN A 34 5.64 -3.38 3.23
N VAL A 35 5.94 -2.20 2.69
CA VAL A 35 5.50 -1.75 1.37
C VAL A 35 6.73 -1.49 0.53
N LYS A 36 6.79 -2.11 -0.64
CA LYS A 36 7.84 -1.89 -1.63
C LYS A 36 7.28 -1.05 -2.76
N ALA A 37 7.94 0.08 -3.05
CA ALA A 37 7.51 0.99 -4.10
C ALA A 37 8.67 1.34 -5.04
N ALA A 38 8.38 1.35 -6.34
CA ALA A 38 9.27 1.83 -7.38
C ALA A 38 9.45 3.35 -7.26
N THR A 39 10.69 3.82 -7.22
CA THR A 39 10.98 5.26 -7.14
C THR A 39 11.01 5.94 -8.52
N SER A 40 10.87 5.18 -9.60
CA SER A 40 10.88 5.63 -10.99
C SER A 40 9.88 4.82 -11.84
N PRO A 41 9.25 5.43 -12.87
CA PRO A 41 8.36 4.73 -13.82
C PRO A 41 9.00 3.53 -14.52
N GLU A 42 10.32 3.53 -14.66
CA GLU A 42 11.09 2.50 -15.37
C GLU A 42 11.35 1.23 -14.52
N HIS A 43 10.80 1.16 -13.29
CA HIS A 43 10.99 0.10 -12.29
C HIS A 43 12.41 -0.49 -12.26
N TYR A 44 13.32 0.17 -11.55
CA TYR A 44 14.64 -0.39 -11.25
C TYR A 44 14.61 -1.09 -9.89
N PRO A 45 14.74 -2.43 -9.80
CA PRO A 45 14.60 -3.15 -8.53
C PRO A 45 15.57 -2.72 -7.42
N ALA A 46 16.74 -2.17 -7.80
CA ALA A 46 17.74 -1.62 -6.89
C ALA A 46 17.42 -0.20 -6.38
N GLY A 47 16.50 0.49 -7.05
CA GLY A 47 16.00 1.81 -6.66
C GLY A 47 14.68 1.77 -5.88
N ASP A 48 14.08 0.59 -5.73
CA ASP A 48 12.83 0.44 -4.99
C ASP A 48 13.01 0.83 -3.52
N LYS A 49 12.12 1.69 -3.01
CA LYS A 49 12.08 2.06 -1.60
C LYS A 49 11.28 1.02 -0.83
N LEU A 50 11.83 0.57 0.29
CA LEU A 50 11.14 -0.28 1.25
C LEU A 50 10.72 0.57 2.45
N GLU A 51 9.42 0.66 2.67
CA GLU A 51 8.85 1.32 3.83
C GLU A 51 8.27 0.30 4.79
N GLN A 52 8.43 0.55 6.09
CA GLN A 52 7.99 -0.38 7.13
C GLN A 52 7.16 0.37 8.16
N PHE A 53 5.97 -0.15 8.43
CA PHE A 53 5.04 0.36 9.42
C PHE A 53 4.83 -0.68 10.51
N SER A 54 5.01 -0.27 11.77
CA SER A 54 4.66 -1.09 12.93
C SER A 54 3.27 -0.69 13.41
N LEU A 55 2.34 -1.63 13.39
CA LEU A 55 0.93 -1.43 13.72
C LEU A 55 0.57 -2.23 14.96
N SER A 56 -0.36 -1.68 15.75
CA SER A 56 -1.08 -2.47 16.75
C SER A 56 -1.95 -3.54 16.06
N PRO A 57 -2.32 -4.64 16.73
CA PRO A 57 -3.21 -5.65 16.16
C PRO A 57 -4.56 -5.08 15.73
N GLN A 58 -5.12 -4.14 16.51
CA GLN A 58 -6.40 -3.50 16.21
C GLN A 58 -6.31 -2.64 14.95
N THR A 59 -5.29 -1.78 14.87
CA THR A 59 -5.05 -0.93 13.68
C THR A 59 -4.79 -1.76 12.43
N ALA A 60 -4.05 -2.87 12.55
CA ALA A 60 -3.81 -3.77 11.42
C ALA A 60 -5.09 -4.45 10.93
N ALA A 61 -6.00 -4.82 11.84
CA ALA A 61 -7.28 -5.42 11.50
C ALA A 61 -8.22 -4.42 10.80
N GLU A 62 -8.30 -3.19 11.29
CA GLU A 62 -9.07 -2.09 10.69
C GLU A 62 -8.56 -1.78 9.28
N LEU A 63 -7.24 -1.58 9.13
CA LEU A 63 -6.61 -1.35 7.82
C LEU A 63 -6.90 -2.50 6.84
N GLY A 64 -6.77 -3.75 7.29
CA GLY A 64 -7.05 -4.92 6.46
C GLY A 64 -8.53 -4.99 6.03
N ARG A 65 -9.45 -4.56 6.89
CA ARG A 65 -10.88 -4.52 6.57
C ARG A 65 -11.18 -3.47 5.51
N ASP A 66 -10.68 -2.25 5.69
CA ASP A 66 -10.88 -1.15 4.74
C ASP A 66 -10.33 -1.50 3.34
N LEU A 67 -9.14 -2.12 3.31
CA LEU A 67 -8.52 -2.60 2.07
C LEU A 67 -9.37 -3.67 1.39
N LEU A 68 -9.88 -4.64 2.14
CA LEU A 68 -10.73 -5.70 1.60
C LEU A 68 -12.05 -5.13 1.05
N ASP A 69 -12.70 -4.23 1.80
CA ASP A 69 -13.96 -3.63 1.39
C ASP A 69 -13.78 -2.81 0.10
N ALA A 70 -12.73 -2.00 0.01
CA ALA A 70 -12.39 -1.25 -1.21
C ALA A 70 -12.10 -2.18 -2.41
N ALA A 71 -11.35 -3.26 -2.21
CA ALA A 71 -11.07 -4.25 -3.25
C ALA A 71 -12.35 -4.94 -3.73
N GLN A 72 -13.23 -5.32 -2.82
CA GLN A 72 -14.52 -5.94 -3.15
C GLN A 72 -15.41 -5.01 -3.97
N VAL A 73 -15.45 -3.71 -3.65
CA VAL A 73 -16.18 -2.71 -4.46
C VAL A 73 -15.68 -2.69 -5.90
N LEU A 74 -14.36 -2.77 -6.12
CA LEU A 74 -13.78 -2.76 -7.46
C LEU A 74 -13.97 -4.10 -8.19
N LEU A 75 -13.84 -5.23 -7.49
CA LEU A 75 -14.05 -6.56 -8.08
C LEU A 75 -15.52 -6.83 -8.45
N GLN A 76 -16.46 -6.16 -7.80
CA GLN A 76 -17.89 -6.24 -8.14
C GLN A 76 -18.28 -5.33 -9.31
N LYS A 77 -17.42 -4.40 -9.75
CA LYS A 77 -17.64 -3.67 -10.99
C LYS A 77 -17.41 -4.64 -12.15
N PRO A 78 -18.44 -4.99 -12.95
CA PRO A 78 -18.24 -5.83 -14.12
C PRO A 78 -17.22 -5.18 -15.05
N GLU A 79 -16.34 -5.99 -15.64
CA GLU A 79 -15.42 -5.60 -16.71
C GLU A 79 -16.25 -5.06 -17.89
N GLY A 80 -16.61 -3.78 -17.89
CA GLY A 80 -17.52 -3.25 -18.91
C GLY A 80 -17.91 -1.78 -18.79
N GLU A 81 -17.89 -1.17 -17.61
CA GLU A 81 -18.16 0.27 -17.49
C GLU A 81 -16.85 1.05 -17.36
N MET A 82 -16.10 1.11 -18.46
CA MET A 82 -15.21 2.25 -18.71
C MET A 82 -16.06 3.38 -19.31
N HIS A 83 -16.40 4.38 -18.49
CA HIS A 83 -16.85 5.68 -18.94
C HIS A 83 -15.74 6.71 -18.71
#